data_AF-A0AAU4TXQ5-F1
#
_entry.id   AF-A0AAU4TXQ5-F1
#
_cell.length_a   1.000
_cell.length_b   1.000
_cell.length_c   1.000
_cell.angle_alpha   90.00
_cell.angle_beta   90.00
_cell.angle_gamma   90.00
#
_symmetry.space_group_name_H-M   'P 1'
#
loop_
_entity.id
_entity.type
_entity.pdbx_description
1 polymer ?
#
loop_
_entity_poly.entity_id
_entity_poly.type
_entity_poly.pdbx_seq_one_letter_code
_entity_poly.pdbx_strand_id
1 'polypeptide(L)'
;MRKAMSAAAFATAAMAVVSMSGAAQAAPAGDSTVYGCRSGNVCIWPEGVEPFNDPHPTVQYSSYGYHNLSNQYGDHWVLNNQYGDATANLCKNYGGTNCVEILFQDDWGYENLTPINSITLNRP
;
A
#
# COMPACT_ATOMS: atom_id res chain seq x y z
N MET A 1 -58.96 54.82 13.24
CA MET A 1 -57.61 54.23 13.11
C MET A 1 -57.72 52.74 13.42
N ARG A 2 -57.73 51.89 12.40
CA ARG A 2 -57.93 50.43 12.55
C ARG A 2 -56.57 49.74 12.71
N LYS A 3 -56.51 48.87 13.72
CA LYS A 3 -55.29 48.26 14.28
C LYS A 3 -54.69 47.20 13.34
N ALA A 4 -53.37 47.10 13.41
CA ALA A 4 -52.49 46.32 12.55
C ALA A 4 -52.68 44.81 12.65
N MET A 5 -52.50 44.15 11.51
CA MET A 5 -52.26 42.72 11.35
C MET A 5 -50.83 42.36 11.76
N SER A 6 -50.65 41.18 12.37
CA SER A 6 -49.67 40.19 11.91
C SER A 6 -49.77 38.94 12.75
N ALA A 7 -50.19 37.85 12.10
CA ALA A 7 -50.05 36.48 12.57
C ALA A 7 -48.70 35.93 12.09
N ALA A 8 -47.98 35.23 12.97
CA ALA A 8 -46.95 34.29 12.57
C ALA A 8 -46.83 33.22 13.65
N ALA A 9 -47.23 31.99 13.30
CA ALA A 9 -47.10 30.79 14.11
C ALA A 9 -46.17 29.83 13.37
N PHE A 10 -45.04 29.44 13.96
CA PHE A 10 -44.19 28.29 13.57
C PHE A 10 -43.11 28.13 14.64
N ALA A 11 -42.55 26.98 15.01
CA ALA A 11 -42.90 25.56 14.99
C ALA A 11 -41.79 24.92 15.86
N THR A 12 -42.12 23.98 16.73
CA THR A 12 -41.17 23.26 17.58
C THR A 12 -40.27 22.38 16.72
N ALA A 13 -38.96 22.60 16.74
CA ALA A 13 -37.98 21.70 16.14
C ALA A 13 -37.23 20.95 17.24
N ALA A 14 -37.60 19.70 17.46
CA ALA A 14 -36.81 18.76 18.25
C ALA A 14 -35.52 18.43 17.48
N MET A 15 -34.37 18.73 18.07
CA MET A 15 -33.07 18.35 17.50
C MET A 15 -32.84 16.86 17.79
N ALA A 16 -33.04 16.01 16.78
CA ALA A 16 -32.60 14.62 16.83
C ALA A 16 -31.06 14.59 16.71
N VAL A 17 -30.40 14.14 17.78
CA VAL A 17 -28.99 13.73 17.76
C VAL A 17 -28.85 12.50 16.87
N VAL A 18 -28.16 12.65 15.74
CA VAL A 18 -27.66 11.52 14.97
C VAL A 18 -26.15 11.48 15.18
N SER A 19 -25.73 10.71 16.18
CA SER A 19 -24.34 10.29 16.33
C SER A 19 -24.02 9.31 15.21
N MET A 20 -23.56 9.81 14.07
CA MET A 20 -22.87 8.98 13.07
C MET A 20 -21.43 8.80 13.55
N SER A 21 -21.24 7.95 14.57
CA SER A 21 -19.95 7.32 14.80
C SER A 21 -19.70 6.41 13.60
N GLY A 22 -18.99 6.93 12.59
CA GLY A 22 -18.42 6.12 11.53
C GLY A 22 -17.56 5.07 12.19
N ALA A 23 -18.08 3.85 12.31
CA ALA A 23 -17.27 2.70 12.65
C ALA A 23 -16.30 2.53 11.48
N ALA A 24 -15.07 3.02 11.64
CA ALA A 24 -13.97 2.55 10.84
C ALA A 24 -13.90 1.04 11.08
N GLN A 25 -14.39 0.24 10.12
CA GLN A 25 -14.23 -1.19 10.20
C GLN A 25 -12.73 -1.47 10.24
N ALA A 26 -12.24 -1.95 11.39
CA ALA A 26 -10.89 -2.46 11.50
C ALA A 26 -10.75 -3.62 10.51
N ALA A 27 -10.06 -3.38 9.39
CA ALA A 27 -9.67 -4.47 8.50
C ALA A 27 -8.85 -5.47 9.32
N PRO A 28 -9.04 -6.80 9.11
CA PRO A 28 -8.19 -7.79 9.73
C PRO A 28 -6.72 -7.41 9.49
N ALA A 29 -5.86 -7.55 10.52
CA ALA A 29 -4.45 -7.13 10.45
C ALA A 29 -3.63 -7.80 9.31
N GLY A 30 -4.20 -8.77 8.58
CA GLY A 30 -3.62 -9.41 7.41
C GLY A 30 -4.14 -8.95 6.04
N ASP A 31 -5.13 -8.05 5.98
CA ASP A 31 -5.69 -7.53 4.71
C ASP A 31 -5.33 -6.07 4.44
N SER A 32 -4.47 -5.46 5.27
CA SER A 32 -3.95 -4.12 5.00
C SER A 32 -3.05 -4.15 3.77
N THR A 33 -3.25 -3.19 2.86
CA THR A 33 -2.44 -3.03 1.66
C THR A 33 -1.91 -1.61 1.54
N VAL A 34 -0.68 -1.46 1.05
CA VAL A 34 -0.11 -0.19 0.60
C VAL A 34 -0.06 -0.24 -0.93
N TYR A 35 -0.90 0.56 -1.60
CA TYR A 35 -1.04 0.56 -3.07
C TYR A 35 -1.26 -0.83 -3.69
N GLY A 36 -2.04 -1.68 -3.00
CA GLY A 36 -2.31 -3.06 -3.42
C GLY A 36 -1.26 -4.09 -2.99
N CYS A 37 -0.13 -3.65 -2.44
CA CYS A 37 0.86 -4.53 -1.83
C CYS A 37 0.40 -4.96 -0.44
N ARG A 38 0.14 -6.26 -0.22
CA ARG A 38 -0.29 -6.77 1.09
C ARG A 38 0.81 -6.61 2.14
N SER A 39 0.41 -6.33 3.38
CA SER A 39 1.32 -6.33 4.53
C SER A 39 1.99 -7.70 4.68
N GLY A 40 3.30 -7.71 4.90
CA GLY A 40 4.12 -8.91 4.93
C GLY A 40 4.74 -9.29 3.58
N ASN A 41 4.47 -8.53 2.51
CA ASN A 41 4.98 -8.83 1.17
C ASN A 41 6.03 -7.83 0.69
N VAL A 42 6.86 -8.31 -0.25
CA VAL A 42 7.61 -7.45 -1.19
C VAL A 42 6.88 -7.44 -2.52
N CYS A 43 6.65 -6.27 -3.08
CA CYS A 43 5.83 -6.09 -4.27
C CYS A 43 6.54 -5.31 -5.38
N ILE A 44 6.22 -5.64 -6.63
CA ILE A 44 6.73 -4.97 -7.83
C ILE A 44 5.55 -4.53 -8.69
N TRP A 45 5.53 -3.27 -9.12
CA TRP A 45 4.53 -2.73 -10.05
C TRP A 45 5.00 -2.90 -11.51
N PRO A 46 4.09 -2.82 -12.50
CA PRO A 46 4.50 -2.85 -13.91
C PRO A 46 5.55 -1.77 -14.22
N GLU A 47 6.34 -1.99 -15.28
CA GLU A 47 7.38 -1.05 -15.73
C GLU A 47 6.79 0.35 -15.93
N GLY A 48 7.43 1.37 -15.34
CA GLY A 48 7.03 2.77 -15.47
C GLY A 48 5.66 3.14 -14.87
N VAL A 49 5.02 2.24 -14.10
CA VAL A 49 3.72 2.49 -13.49
C VAL A 49 3.87 3.01 -12.07
N GLU A 50 3.30 4.20 -11.84
CA GLU A 50 3.24 4.82 -10.51
C GLU A 50 2.18 4.15 -9.60
N PRO A 51 2.56 3.58 -8.43
CA PRO A 51 1.66 2.80 -7.57
C PRO A 51 0.41 3.55 -7.09
N PHE A 52 0.50 4.88 -6.93
CA PHE A 52 -0.62 5.70 -6.48
C PHE A 52 -1.66 5.97 -7.58
N ASN A 53 -1.27 5.85 -8.86
CA ASN A 53 -2.17 5.97 -9.99
C ASN A 53 -2.79 4.61 -10.37
N ASP A 54 -2.02 3.53 -10.22
CA ASP A 54 -2.45 2.17 -10.51
C ASP A 54 -1.96 1.19 -9.42
N PRO A 55 -2.79 0.93 -8.39
CA PRO A 55 -2.40 0.14 -7.21
C PRO A 55 -2.51 -1.37 -7.45
N HIS A 56 -1.97 -1.87 -8.56
CA HIS A 56 -2.00 -3.28 -8.95
C HIS A 56 -0.58 -3.83 -9.20
N PRO A 57 0.13 -4.29 -8.15
CA PRO A 57 1.43 -4.92 -8.34
C PRO A 57 1.31 -6.21 -9.15
N THR A 58 2.28 -6.47 -10.02
CA THR A 58 2.33 -7.69 -10.85
C THR A 58 3.00 -8.85 -10.14
N VAL A 59 3.82 -8.55 -9.14
CA VAL A 59 4.55 -9.52 -8.32
C VAL A 59 4.33 -9.19 -6.86
N GLN A 60 4.05 -10.22 -6.05
CA GLN A 60 3.99 -10.12 -4.60
C GLN A 60 4.57 -11.38 -3.96
N TYR A 61 5.67 -11.25 -3.23
CA TYR A 61 6.32 -12.35 -2.51
C TYR A 61 6.08 -12.21 -1.02
N SER A 62 5.67 -13.30 -0.37
CA SER A 62 5.42 -13.34 1.08
C SER A 62 6.35 -14.30 1.83
N SER A 63 6.88 -15.32 1.15
CA SER A 63 7.78 -16.29 1.78
C SER A 63 9.21 -15.76 1.81
N TYR A 64 9.85 -15.84 2.97
CA TYR A 64 11.29 -15.54 3.12
C TYR A 64 12.16 -16.46 2.25
N GLY A 65 13.34 -15.97 1.89
CA GLY A 65 14.25 -16.59 0.93
C GLY A 65 14.30 -15.86 -0.40
N TYR A 66 15.04 -16.43 -1.36
CA TYR A 66 15.20 -15.83 -2.69
C TYR A 66 14.05 -16.19 -3.62
N HIS A 67 13.70 -15.26 -4.49
CA HIS A 67 12.76 -15.41 -5.58
C HIS A 67 13.44 -14.97 -6.87
N ASN A 68 13.59 -15.88 -7.82
CA ASN A 68 14.15 -15.55 -9.12
C ASN A 68 13.13 -14.72 -9.91
N LEU A 69 13.58 -13.59 -10.45
CA LEU A 69 12.76 -12.78 -11.33
C LEU A 69 12.79 -13.36 -12.73
N SER A 70 11.67 -13.22 -13.44
CA SER A 70 11.59 -13.53 -14.86
C SER A 70 10.78 -12.43 -15.54
N ASN A 71 11.23 -12.01 -16.72
CA ASN A 71 10.58 -10.97 -17.52
C ASN A 71 10.30 -9.65 -16.76
N GLN A 72 11.23 -9.24 -15.89
CA GLN A 72 11.23 -7.90 -15.27
C GLN A 72 12.34 -7.10 -15.96
N TYR A 73 11.98 -6.02 -16.66
CA TYR A 73 12.88 -5.22 -17.48
C TYR A 73 12.53 -3.75 -17.35
N GLY A 74 13.53 -2.88 -17.46
CA GLY A 74 13.34 -1.45 -17.28
C GLY A 74 13.18 -1.08 -15.81
N ASP A 75 12.55 0.06 -15.58
CA ASP A 75 12.43 0.67 -14.25
C ASP A 75 11.06 0.34 -13.63
N HIS A 76 11.07 -0.15 -12.40
CA HIS A 76 9.89 -0.56 -11.66
C HIS A 76 9.91 0.01 -10.25
N TRP A 77 8.73 0.28 -9.72
CA TRP A 77 8.59 0.46 -8.28
C TRP A 77 8.69 -0.89 -7.57
N VAL A 78 9.51 -0.94 -6.52
CA VAL A 78 9.62 -2.08 -5.61
C VAL A 78 9.38 -1.58 -4.19
N LEU A 79 8.48 -2.23 -3.45
CA LEU A 79 8.17 -1.91 -2.06
C LEU A 79 8.45 -3.13 -1.18
N ASN A 80 9.15 -2.92 -0.08
CA ASN A 80 9.21 -3.85 1.03
C ASN A 80 8.14 -3.49 2.09
N ASN A 81 6.94 -4.07 1.96
CA ASN A 81 5.85 -3.89 2.93
C ASN A 81 5.87 -4.99 4.02
N GLN A 82 7.03 -5.59 4.27
CA GLN A 82 7.23 -6.54 5.37
C GLN A 82 7.31 -5.79 6.71
N TYR A 83 7.20 -6.53 7.82
CA TYR A 83 7.19 -5.96 9.17
C TYR A 83 8.25 -6.60 10.07
N GLY A 84 8.53 -5.93 11.18
CA GLY A 84 9.40 -6.40 12.25
C GLY A 84 10.88 -6.24 11.92
N ASP A 85 11.28 -5.22 11.14
CA ASP A 85 12.66 -4.98 10.67
C ASP A 85 13.14 -5.96 9.58
N ALA A 86 12.21 -6.68 8.93
CA ALA A 86 12.50 -7.48 7.75
C ALA A 86 13.00 -6.61 6.59
N THR A 87 13.93 -7.14 5.80
CA THR A 87 14.54 -6.43 4.66
C THR A 87 14.36 -7.20 3.37
N ALA A 88 14.37 -6.49 2.25
CA ALA A 88 14.42 -7.09 0.92
C ALA A 88 15.71 -6.69 0.20
N ASN A 89 16.39 -7.64 -0.44
CA ASN A 89 17.57 -7.36 -1.24
C ASN A 89 17.31 -7.56 -2.73
N LEU A 90 17.78 -6.63 -3.56
CA LEU A 90 17.79 -6.79 -5.02
C LEU A 90 19.15 -7.36 -5.45
N CYS A 91 19.13 -8.48 -6.15
CA CYS A 91 20.31 -9.27 -6.42
C CYS A 91 20.54 -9.49 -7.91
N LYS A 92 21.78 -9.22 -8.35
CA LYS A 92 22.17 -9.30 -9.77
C LYS A 92 22.25 -10.72 -10.30
N ASN A 93 22.39 -11.71 -9.43
CA ASN A 93 22.39 -13.11 -9.83
C ASN A 93 21.05 -13.76 -9.49
N TYR A 94 20.77 -14.89 -10.15
CA TYR A 94 19.77 -15.84 -9.65
C TYR A 94 20.22 -16.43 -8.31
N GLY A 95 19.27 -16.91 -7.51
CA GLY A 95 19.54 -17.60 -6.25
C GLY A 95 19.88 -16.68 -5.06
N GLY A 96 19.58 -15.38 -5.15
CA GLY A 96 19.74 -14.45 -4.04
C GLY A 96 21.20 -14.09 -3.71
N THR A 97 22.06 -14.00 -4.72
CA THR A 97 23.49 -13.66 -4.54
C THR A 97 23.89 -12.40 -5.32
N ASN A 98 25.00 -11.76 -4.94
CA ASN A 98 25.46 -10.49 -5.51
C ASN A 98 24.40 -9.38 -5.40
N CYS A 99 23.95 -9.15 -4.16
CA CYS A 99 22.93 -8.16 -3.85
C CYS A 99 23.52 -6.76 -3.75
N VAL A 100 22.86 -5.82 -4.41
CA VAL A 100 23.37 -4.48 -4.65
C VAL A 100 22.52 -3.40 -3.99
N GLU A 101 21.29 -3.73 -3.62
CA GLU A 101 20.34 -2.80 -3.00
C GLU A 101 19.66 -3.48 -1.82
N ILE A 102 19.31 -2.69 -0.81
CA ILE A 102 18.56 -3.14 0.37
C ILE A 102 17.39 -2.20 0.64
N LEU A 103 16.18 -2.75 0.58
CA LEU A 103 14.97 -2.05 0.99
C LEU A 103 14.69 -2.44 2.44
N PHE A 104 14.73 -1.46 3.34
CA PHE A 104 14.33 -1.67 4.73
C PHE A 104 12.81 -1.86 4.83
N GLN A 105 12.33 -2.17 6.03
CA GLN A 105 10.88 -2.20 6.27
C GLN A 105 10.23 -0.88 5.82
N ASP A 106 9.10 -0.99 5.13
CA ASP A 106 8.28 0.11 4.60
C ASP A 106 9.00 1.01 3.59
N ASP A 107 10.15 0.54 3.08
CA ASP A 107 10.97 1.26 2.09
C ASP A 107 10.65 0.82 0.67
N TRP A 108 10.81 1.76 -0.27
CA TRP A 108 10.47 1.60 -1.67
C TRP A 108 11.40 2.40 -2.58
N GLY A 109 11.73 1.81 -3.72
CA GLY A 109 12.61 2.40 -4.72
C GLY A 109 12.04 2.27 -6.13
N TYR A 110 12.39 3.22 -6.99
CA TYR A 110 12.16 3.14 -8.43
C TYR A 110 13.45 2.64 -9.09
N GLU A 111 13.48 1.32 -9.33
CA GLU A 111 14.70 0.58 -9.60
C GLU A 111 14.71 -0.01 -11.00
N ASN A 112 15.86 0.06 -11.66
CA ASN A 112 16.06 -0.67 -12.90
C ASN A 112 16.22 -2.16 -12.59
N LEU A 113 15.23 -2.98 -12.94
CA LEU A 113 15.24 -4.42 -12.69
C LEU A 113 15.88 -5.23 -13.81
N THR A 114 16.27 -4.61 -14.93
CA THR A 114 17.00 -5.28 -16.02
C THR A 114 18.24 -6.06 -15.56
N PRO A 115 19.12 -5.53 -14.68
CA PRO A 115 20.26 -6.27 -14.17
C PRO A 115 19.93 -7.17 -12.96
N ILE A 116 18.70 -7.12 -12.43
CA ILE A 116 18.29 -7.83 -11.22
C ILE A 116 17.65 -9.16 -11.61
N ASN A 117 18.23 -10.25 -11.13
CA ASN A 117 17.78 -11.61 -11.46
C ASN A 117 17.08 -12.31 -10.27
N SER A 118 17.18 -11.76 -9.05
CA SER A 118 16.41 -12.25 -7.91
C SER A 118 16.19 -11.18 -6.84
N ILE A 119 15.16 -11.40 -6.02
CA ILE A 119 14.89 -10.65 -4.79
C ILE A 119 14.95 -11.61 -3.61
N THR A 120 15.65 -11.25 -2.55
CA THR A 120 15.70 -12.04 -1.30
C THR A 120 14.90 -11.33 -0.22
N LEU A 121 13.92 -12.02 0.35
CA LEU A 121 13.17 -11.57 1.53
C LEU A 121 13.87 -12.11 2.78
N ASN A 122 14.40 -11.23 3.60
CA ASN A 122 15.15 -11.59 4.79
C ASN A 122 14.28 -11.49 6.04
N ARG A 123 14.53 -12.42 6.97
CA ARG A 123 13.91 -12.35 8.30
C ARG A 123 14.54 -11.20 9.10
N PRO A 124 13.78 -10.65 10.06
CA PRO A 124 14.35 -9.84 11.14
C PRO A 124 15.49 -10.55 11.88
#